data_AF-A0A382YLD7-F1
#
_entry.id   AF-A0A382YLD7-F1
#
_cell.length_a   1.000
_cell.length_b   1.000
_cell.length_c   1.000
_cell.angle_alpha   90.00
_cell.angle_beta   90.00
_cell.angle_gamma   90.00
#
_symmetry.space_group_name_H-M   'P 1'
#
loop_
_entity.id
_entity.type
_entity.pdbx_description
1 polymer ?
#
loop_
_entity_poly.entity_id
_entity_poly.type
_entity_poly.pdbx_seq_one_letter_code
_entity_poly.pdbx_strand_id
1 'polypeptide(L)'
;EPLVTFTEQDVVRAAMRFGIMKELVEIGPHLVSSAQQWRSESAPGTDDSPHATPVEVEGGFGSNAWAFGGDVAAGERAILLGNPHSAWKRTPHQQRIYMHQYHLTIPGELDVAGTSFLGFPLPMTGYNADVAWSILDAASVTPFVLQKMAIHTSGNTLSYRVDSENRPLSIRAVAVEVLEASGEIATRHYEFLESELGVLYHLPHRAGKPQGWYAITNPGEQNARGLDQFLAAAKTTSTRDFVAAIESQRGILCQLVVADRHG
;
A
#
# COMPACT_ATOMS: atom_id res chain seq x y z
N GLU A 1 2.83 14.88 -27.08
CA GLU A 1 1.83 14.22 -26.22
C GLU A 1 1.30 15.24 -25.21
N PRO A 2 0.01 15.21 -24.84
CA PRO A 2 -0.49 16.08 -23.79
C PRO A 2 0.28 15.80 -22.49
N LEU A 3 0.77 16.85 -21.83
CA LEU A 3 1.40 16.72 -20.53
C LEU A 3 0.36 16.21 -19.53
N VAL A 4 0.62 15.05 -18.95
CA VAL A 4 -0.17 14.54 -17.82
C VAL A 4 0.04 15.51 -16.65
N THR A 5 -1.03 16.19 -16.23
CA THR A 5 -1.03 17.08 -15.08
C THR A 5 -1.47 16.31 -13.84
N PHE A 6 -0.66 16.35 -12.78
CA PHE A 6 -1.00 15.79 -11.48
C PHE A 6 -1.45 16.91 -10.54
N THR A 7 -2.43 16.60 -9.69
CA THR A 7 -2.89 17.47 -8.60
C THR A 7 -2.30 17.03 -7.27
N GLU A 8 -2.39 17.88 -6.24
CA GLU A 8 -2.02 17.52 -4.86
C GLU A 8 -2.80 16.29 -4.36
N GLN A 9 -4.06 16.16 -4.75
CA GLN A 9 -4.89 15.00 -4.40
C GLN A 9 -4.35 13.71 -5.01
N ASP A 10 -3.73 13.77 -6.20
CA ASP A 10 -3.14 12.59 -6.83
C ASP A 10 -1.91 12.11 -6.07
N VAL A 11 -1.11 13.03 -5.53
CA VAL A 11 0.04 12.72 -4.66
C VAL A 11 -0.45 12.08 -3.35
N VAL A 12 -1.48 12.64 -2.72
CA VAL A 12 -2.07 12.06 -1.50
C VAL A 12 -2.63 10.66 -1.76
N ARG A 13 -3.38 10.46 -2.85
CA ARG A 13 -3.88 9.13 -3.23
C ARG A 13 -2.75 8.14 -3.50
N ALA A 14 -1.67 8.57 -4.16
CA ALA A 14 -0.49 7.74 -4.41
C ALA A 14 0.20 7.33 -3.10
N ALA A 15 0.31 8.23 -2.13
CA ALA A 15 0.86 7.93 -0.81
C ALA A 15 -0.04 6.96 -0.02
N MET A 16 -1.36 7.18 0.00
CA MET A 16 -2.31 6.28 0.65
C MET A 16 -2.31 4.88 0.02
N ARG A 17 -2.17 4.80 -1.32
CA ARG A 17 -2.04 3.53 -2.04
C ARG A 17 -0.86 2.71 -1.55
N PHE A 18 0.23 3.35 -1.10
CA PHE A 18 1.36 2.63 -0.50
C PHE A 18 0.95 1.90 0.78
N GLY A 19 0.16 2.56 1.64
CA GLY A 19 -0.33 1.99 2.91
C GLY A 19 -1.20 0.73 2.72
N ILE A 20 -1.89 0.60 1.60
CA ILE A 20 -2.75 -0.56 1.28
C ILE A 20 -2.10 -1.55 0.30
N MET A 21 -0.81 -1.40 -0.02
CA MET A 21 -0.19 -2.20 -1.09
C MET A 21 -0.25 -3.71 -0.84
N LYS A 22 -0.04 -4.15 0.41
CA LYS A 22 -0.09 -5.58 0.78
C LYS A 22 -1.48 -6.17 0.62
N GLU A 23 -2.52 -5.40 0.92
CA GLU A 23 -3.90 -5.76 0.66
C GLU A 23 -4.15 -5.94 -0.84
N LEU A 24 -3.70 -4.99 -1.68
CA LEU A 24 -3.90 -5.06 -3.13
C LEU A 24 -3.27 -6.30 -3.77
N VAL A 25 -2.21 -6.86 -3.18
CA VAL A 25 -1.63 -8.14 -3.61
C VAL A 25 -2.59 -9.31 -3.31
N GLU A 26 -3.28 -9.27 -2.17
CA GLU A 26 -4.23 -10.31 -1.75
C GLU A 26 -5.54 -10.25 -2.56
N ILE A 27 -6.12 -9.05 -2.71
CA ILE A 27 -7.45 -8.87 -3.29
C ILE A 27 -7.44 -8.55 -4.79
N GLY A 28 -6.33 -8.04 -5.33
CA GLY A 28 -6.24 -7.56 -6.72
C GLY A 28 -6.78 -8.56 -7.75
N PRO A 29 -6.35 -9.85 -7.70
CA PRO A 29 -6.85 -10.93 -8.57
C PRO A 29 -8.37 -11.18 -8.53
N HIS A 30 -9.04 -10.70 -7.48
CA HIS A 30 -10.42 -11.03 -7.13
C HIS A 30 -11.33 -9.80 -7.08
N LEU A 31 -10.78 -8.59 -7.29
CA LEU A 31 -11.49 -7.32 -7.16
C LEU A 31 -12.70 -7.28 -8.11
N VAL A 32 -12.45 -7.53 -9.41
CA VAL A 32 -13.48 -7.44 -10.45
C VAL A 32 -14.52 -8.54 -10.32
N SER A 33 -14.11 -9.78 -10.06
CA SER A 33 -15.04 -10.91 -9.90
C SER A 33 -15.95 -10.74 -8.69
N SER A 34 -15.43 -10.20 -7.58
CA SER A 34 -16.21 -9.94 -6.36
C SER A 34 -17.33 -8.92 -6.59
N ALA A 35 -17.13 -7.91 -7.44
CA ALA A 35 -18.05 -6.81 -7.65
C ALA A 35 -19.39 -7.19 -8.31
N GLN A 36 -19.53 -8.44 -8.75
CA GLN A 36 -20.73 -8.92 -9.45
C GLN A 36 -21.23 -10.26 -8.88
N GLN A 37 -20.37 -10.99 -8.17
CA GLN A 37 -20.66 -12.34 -7.67
C GLN A 37 -21.83 -12.42 -6.67
N TRP A 38 -22.17 -11.32 -5.99
CA TRP A 38 -23.28 -11.34 -5.03
C TRP A 38 -24.67 -11.26 -5.71
N ARG A 39 -24.75 -10.83 -6.98
CA ARG A 39 -26.00 -10.75 -7.76
C ARG A 39 -26.32 -12.04 -8.52
N SER A 40 -25.29 -12.77 -8.95
CA SER A 40 -25.43 -14.06 -9.63
C SER A 40 -24.27 -14.98 -9.24
N GLU A 41 -24.58 -16.25 -8.96
CA GLU A 41 -23.56 -17.27 -8.66
C GLU A 41 -22.55 -17.45 -9.81
N SER A 42 -22.93 -17.06 -11.02
CA SER A 42 -22.07 -16.94 -12.20
C SER A 42 -21.55 -15.49 -12.33
N ALA A 43 -20.27 -15.29 -12.07
CA ALA A 43 -19.59 -14.04 -12.42
C ALA A 43 -19.47 -13.94 -13.95
N PRO A 44 -19.72 -12.76 -14.56
CA PRO A 44 -19.29 -12.51 -15.94
C PRO A 44 -17.80 -12.78 -16.09
N GLY A 45 -17.41 -13.42 -17.19
CA GLY A 45 -16.03 -13.87 -17.42
C GLY A 45 -15.02 -12.74 -17.22
N THR A 46 -14.13 -12.92 -16.25
CA THR A 46 -12.98 -12.04 -16.01
C THR A 46 -11.75 -12.49 -16.82
N ASP A 47 -11.91 -13.45 -17.74
CA ASP A 47 -10.81 -14.21 -18.35
C ASP A 47 -9.78 -13.34 -19.09
N ASP A 48 -10.17 -12.16 -19.59
CA ASP A 48 -9.26 -11.26 -20.32
C ASP A 48 -8.69 -10.10 -19.48
N SER A 49 -8.96 -10.06 -18.16
CA SER A 49 -8.42 -9.00 -17.31
C SER A 49 -6.99 -9.32 -16.85
N PRO A 50 -6.01 -8.42 -17.04
CA PRO A 50 -4.67 -8.58 -16.44
C PRO A 50 -4.73 -8.54 -14.90
N HIS A 51 -5.85 -8.11 -14.33
CA HIS A 51 -6.13 -8.13 -12.90
C HIS A 51 -6.78 -9.43 -12.44
N ALA A 52 -6.95 -10.46 -13.28
CA ALA A 52 -7.38 -11.79 -12.86
C ALA A 52 -6.18 -12.71 -12.57
N THR A 53 -4.98 -12.35 -13.04
CA THR A 53 -3.75 -13.10 -12.78
C THR A 53 -3.22 -12.82 -11.38
N PRO A 54 -2.92 -13.85 -10.56
CA PRO A 54 -2.22 -13.67 -9.29
C PRO A 54 -0.94 -12.86 -9.47
N VAL A 55 -0.70 -11.91 -8.57
CA VAL A 55 0.54 -11.14 -8.59
C VAL A 55 1.67 -12.05 -8.14
N GLU A 56 2.48 -12.54 -9.08
CA GLU A 56 3.71 -13.25 -8.76
C GLU A 56 4.70 -12.27 -8.12
N VAL A 57 5.19 -12.63 -6.94
CA VAL A 57 6.32 -11.95 -6.30
C VAL A 57 7.52 -12.86 -6.46
N GLU A 58 8.21 -12.74 -7.60
CA GLU A 58 9.42 -13.51 -7.90
C GLU A 58 10.44 -13.32 -6.77
N GLY A 59 10.76 -14.38 -6.03
CA GLY A 59 11.70 -14.35 -4.89
C GLY A 59 11.15 -13.77 -3.57
N GLY A 60 9.89 -13.33 -3.53
CA GLY A 60 9.30 -12.68 -2.36
C GLY A 60 9.69 -11.20 -2.20
N PHE A 61 9.07 -10.52 -1.23
CA PHE A 61 9.56 -9.22 -0.77
C PHE A 61 10.76 -9.46 0.16
N GLY A 62 11.85 -8.73 -0.06
CA GLY A 62 13.04 -8.80 0.78
C GLY A 62 13.74 -7.45 0.83
N SER A 63 14.48 -7.20 1.90
CA SER A 63 15.33 -6.01 2.04
C SER A 63 16.35 -6.31 3.12
N ASN A 64 17.53 -5.70 3.01
CA ASN A 64 18.51 -5.73 4.08
C ASN A 64 18.81 -4.30 4.53
N ALA A 65 18.99 -4.11 5.83
CA ALA A 65 19.57 -2.89 6.35
C ALA A 65 20.31 -3.16 7.65
N TRP A 66 21.41 -2.44 7.86
CA TRP A 66 22.19 -2.51 9.09
C TRP A 66 22.64 -1.10 9.49
N ALA A 67 22.51 -0.79 10.77
CA ALA A 67 23.15 0.36 11.40
C ALA A 67 24.26 -0.15 12.32
N PHE A 68 25.46 0.38 12.13
CA PHE A 68 26.62 0.13 12.96
C PHE A 68 26.91 1.40 13.75
N GLY A 69 26.92 1.32 15.08
CA GLY A 69 27.21 2.45 15.96
C GLY A 69 28.67 2.91 15.85
N GLY A 70 28.95 4.10 16.37
CA GLY A 70 30.31 4.65 16.39
C GLY A 70 31.29 3.82 17.22
N ASP A 71 30.80 2.98 18.14
CA ASP A 71 31.56 2.06 18.98
C ASP A 71 32.13 0.84 18.22
N VAL A 72 31.54 0.51 17.07
CA VAL A 72 31.98 -0.61 16.22
C VAL A 72 32.47 -0.16 14.84
N ALA A 73 32.06 1.02 14.37
CA ALA A 73 32.48 1.58 13.09
C ALA A 73 33.85 2.24 13.18
N ALA A 74 34.70 2.00 12.18
CA ALA A 74 35.96 2.73 12.05
C ALA A 74 35.68 4.21 11.74
N GLY A 75 35.94 5.10 12.71
CA GLY A 75 35.77 6.56 12.54
C GLY A 75 34.80 7.26 13.50
N GLU A 76 34.37 6.59 14.57
CA GLU A 76 33.55 7.15 15.68
C GLU A 76 32.18 7.73 15.25
N ARG A 77 31.73 7.43 14.02
CA ARG A 77 30.41 7.80 13.50
C ARG A 77 29.66 6.56 13.07
N ALA A 78 28.33 6.60 13.18
CA ALA A 78 27.51 5.48 12.75
C ALA A 78 27.56 5.30 11.22
N ILE A 79 27.45 4.06 10.77
CA ILE A 79 27.33 3.68 9.36
C ILE A 79 25.99 3.01 9.14
N LEU A 80 25.22 3.49 8.16
CA LEU A 80 24.03 2.80 7.68
C LEU A 80 24.30 2.14 6.32
N LEU A 81 24.03 0.85 6.23
CA LEU A 81 23.90 0.12 4.97
C LEU A 81 22.42 -0.11 4.68
N GLY A 82 21.89 0.51 3.64
CA GLY A 82 20.53 0.26 3.13
C GLY A 82 20.57 -0.51 1.81
N ASN A 83 19.84 -1.62 1.72
CA ASN A 83 19.76 -2.45 0.53
C ASN A 83 18.31 -2.95 0.30
N PRO A 84 17.40 -2.06 -0.14
CA PRO A 84 16.04 -2.45 -0.49
C PRO A 84 16.03 -3.30 -1.77
N HIS A 85 15.37 -4.47 -1.76
CA HIS A 85 15.16 -5.24 -2.98
C HIS A 85 13.86 -4.77 -3.66
N SER A 86 13.98 -4.34 -4.90
CA SER A 86 12.90 -3.64 -5.60
C SER A 86 12.82 -3.98 -7.08
N ALA A 87 11.82 -3.44 -7.77
CA ALA A 87 11.61 -3.71 -9.18
C ALA A 87 12.75 -3.17 -10.06
N TRP A 88 13.22 -4.00 -10.98
CA TRP A 88 14.17 -3.62 -12.04
C TRP A 88 13.48 -3.35 -13.38
N LYS A 89 12.30 -3.94 -13.61
CA LYS A 89 11.54 -3.77 -14.85
C LYS A 89 10.33 -2.86 -14.61
N ARG A 90 9.96 -2.09 -15.63
CA ARG A 90 8.75 -1.26 -15.64
C ARG A 90 7.56 -2.02 -16.22
N THR A 91 7.23 -3.18 -15.65
CA THR A 91 6.00 -3.90 -16.01
C THR A 91 4.81 -3.34 -15.23
N PRO A 92 3.55 -3.51 -15.67
CA PRO A 92 2.38 -3.02 -14.94
C PRO A 92 2.34 -3.48 -13.47
N HIS A 93 2.79 -4.70 -13.20
CA HIS A 93 2.88 -5.21 -11.84
C HIS A 93 4.07 -4.62 -11.07
N GLN A 94 5.25 -4.51 -11.68
CA GLN A 94 6.47 -4.11 -10.97
C GLN A 94 6.63 -2.59 -10.79
N GLN A 95 5.98 -1.77 -11.61
CA GLN A 95 6.13 -0.31 -11.60
C GLN A 95 5.82 0.34 -10.24
N ARG A 96 4.91 -0.25 -9.45
CA ARG A 96 4.49 0.26 -8.12
C ARG A 96 5.61 0.25 -7.07
N ILE A 97 6.62 -0.60 -7.25
CA ILE A 97 7.81 -0.68 -6.38
C ILE A 97 9.08 -0.35 -7.18
N TYR A 98 8.97 0.38 -8.30
CA TYR A 98 10.15 0.86 -9.00
C TYR A 98 10.70 2.07 -8.25
N MET A 99 11.99 2.04 -7.90
CA MET A 99 12.64 3.11 -7.13
C MET A 99 13.33 4.13 -8.05
N HIS A 100 13.32 5.38 -7.62
CA HIS A 100 14.06 6.46 -8.27
C HIS A 100 14.84 7.25 -7.23
N GLN A 101 16.02 7.74 -7.60
CA GLN A 101 16.88 8.56 -6.75
C GLN A 101 16.63 10.05 -7.02
N TYR A 102 16.61 10.85 -5.97
CA TYR A 102 16.49 12.29 -6.06
C TYR A 102 17.07 12.99 -4.83
N HIS A 103 17.27 14.30 -4.96
CA HIS A 103 17.69 15.22 -3.90
C HIS A 103 16.74 16.41 -3.93
N LEU A 104 16.07 16.65 -2.80
CA LEU A 104 15.16 17.78 -2.61
C LEU A 104 15.84 18.83 -1.74
N THR A 105 15.93 20.04 -2.26
CA THR A 105 16.44 21.20 -1.52
C THR A 105 15.41 22.32 -1.57
N ILE A 106 14.90 22.69 -0.40
CA ILE A 106 14.09 23.87 -0.15
C ILE A 106 14.89 24.74 0.82
N PRO A 107 15.44 25.89 0.38
CA PRO A 107 16.31 26.72 1.20
C PRO A 107 15.70 27.07 2.56
N GLY A 108 16.43 26.76 3.64
CA GLY A 108 16.00 27.01 5.02
C GLY A 108 14.99 26.00 5.58
N GLU A 109 14.50 25.05 4.78
CA GLU A 109 13.37 24.20 5.15
C GLU A 109 13.64 22.70 5.03
N LEU A 110 14.30 22.27 3.96
CA LEU A 110 14.50 20.85 3.66
C LEU A 110 15.76 20.66 2.81
N ASP A 111 16.61 19.72 3.20
CA ASP A 111 17.72 19.26 2.37
C ASP A 111 17.91 17.77 2.58
N VAL A 112 17.39 16.97 1.66
CA VAL A 112 17.29 15.52 1.82
C VAL A 112 17.50 14.81 0.49
N ALA A 113 18.31 13.75 0.51
CA ALA A 113 18.60 12.95 -0.67
C ALA A 113 18.32 11.47 -0.40
N GLY A 114 17.99 10.73 -1.45
CA GLY A 114 17.78 9.29 -1.34
C GLY A 114 16.94 8.73 -2.47
N THR A 115 16.28 7.63 -2.20
CA THR A 115 15.42 6.91 -3.13
C THR A 115 14.02 6.72 -2.58
N SER A 116 13.06 6.65 -3.48
CA SER A 116 11.67 6.36 -3.14
C SER A 116 10.94 5.65 -4.27
N PHE A 117 9.80 5.05 -3.96
CA PHE A 117 8.91 4.50 -4.98
C PHE A 117 8.31 5.62 -5.83
N LEU A 118 8.04 5.33 -7.11
CA LEU A 118 7.35 6.28 -7.97
C LEU A 118 6.01 6.72 -7.35
N GLY A 119 5.80 8.03 -7.26
CA GLY A 119 4.58 8.64 -6.72
C GLY A 119 4.67 9.00 -5.23
N PHE A 120 5.71 8.59 -4.51
CA PHE A 120 5.94 9.04 -3.13
C PHE A 120 6.99 10.16 -3.08
N PRO A 121 6.66 11.35 -2.55
CA PRO A 121 7.44 12.56 -2.78
C PRO A 121 8.62 12.76 -1.82
N LEU A 122 8.86 11.85 -0.88
CA LEU A 122 9.95 11.95 0.11
C LEU A 122 10.80 10.67 0.17
N PRO A 123 12.12 10.76 0.44
CA PRO A 123 12.97 9.57 0.45
C PRO A 123 12.53 8.55 1.49
N MET A 124 12.24 7.33 1.05
CA MET A 124 11.90 6.21 1.95
C MET A 124 13.16 5.46 2.41
N THR A 125 14.21 5.51 1.60
CA THR A 125 15.59 5.24 1.99
C THR A 125 16.39 6.48 1.64
N GLY A 126 17.07 7.09 2.59
CA GLY A 126 17.69 8.38 2.35
C GLY A 126 18.55 8.88 3.50
N TYR A 127 18.99 10.11 3.36
CA TYR A 127 19.79 10.80 4.36
C TYR A 127 19.59 12.31 4.23
N ASN A 128 19.82 13.01 5.34
CA ASN A 128 20.08 14.44 5.37
C ASN A 128 21.49 14.67 5.96
N ALA A 129 21.81 15.90 6.39
CA ALA A 129 23.12 16.21 6.96
C ALA A 129 23.47 15.43 8.24
N ASP A 130 22.47 14.91 8.95
CA ASP A 130 22.60 14.44 10.32
C ASP A 130 22.16 12.99 10.52
N VAL A 131 21.17 12.51 9.75
CA VAL A 131 20.61 11.16 9.87
C VAL A 131 20.53 10.47 8.52
N ALA A 132 20.68 9.15 8.54
CA ALA A 132 20.44 8.26 7.41
C ALA A 132 19.45 7.16 7.82
N TRP A 133 18.55 6.75 6.91
CA TRP A 133 17.59 5.68 7.15
C TRP A 133 17.36 4.81 5.92
N SER A 134 16.88 3.59 6.15
CA SER A 134 16.40 2.71 5.09
C SER A 134 15.10 2.03 5.48
N ILE A 135 14.17 1.97 4.53
CA ILE A 135 12.98 1.15 4.64
C ILE A 135 13.30 -0.32 4.39
N LEU A 136 12.62 -1.21 5.13
CA LEU A 136 12.60 -2.65 4.90
C LEU A 136 11.15 -3.13 4.75
N ASP A 137 10.99 -4.32 4.17
CA ASP A 137 9.69 -4.99 4.17
C ASP A 137 9.24 -5.30 5.60
N ALA A 138 7.99 -4.96 5.92
CA ALA A 138 7.42 -5.14 7.25
C ALA A 138 6.90 -6.57 7.45
N ALA A 139 7.75 -7.59 7.24
CA ALA A 139 7.35 -8.98 7.29
C ALA A 139 6.73 -9.41 8.63
N SER A 140 7.04 -8.70 9.72
CA SER A 140 6.50 -8.96 11.06
C SER A 140 5.23 -8.16 11.40
N VAL A 141 4.74 -7.30 10.50
CA VAL A 141 3.56 -6.46 10.74
C VAL A 141 2.36 -7.07 10.02
N THR A 142 1.20 -7.10 10.69
CA THR A 142 -0.07 -7.44 10.04
C THR A 142 -0.68 -6.14 9.49
N PRO A 143 -0.66 -5.91 8.16
CA PRO A 143 -1.06 -4.62 7.60
C PRO A 143 -2.58 -4.46 7.47
N PHE A 144 -3.33 -5.56 7.47
CA PHE A 144 -4.79 -5.58 7.39
C PHE A 144 -5.33 -6.86 8.02
N VAL A 145 -6.62 -6.85 8.35
CA VAL A 145 -7.36 -8.01 8.86
C VAL A 145 -8.35 -8.47 7.80
N LEU A 146 -8.45 -9.79 7.62
CA LEU A 146 -9.50 -10.43 6.82
C LEU A 146 -10.47 -11.14 7.76
N GLN A 147 -11.73 -10.70 7.76
CA GLN A 147 -12.79 -11.31 8.55
C GLN A 147 -13.72 -12.08 7.62
N LYS A 148 -13.85 -13.40 7.79
CA LYS A 148 -14.80 -14.19 6.99
C LYS A 148 -16.24 -13.82 7.39
N MET A 149 -17.04 -13.48 6.39
CA MET A 149 -18.41 -13.00 6.56
C MET A 149 -19.42 -14.06 6.10
N ALA A 150 -20.42 -14.34 6.94
CA ALA A 150 -21.61 -15.08 6.54
C ALA A 150 -22.62 -14.08 5.98
N ILE A 151 -22.61 -13.90 4.65
CA ILE A 151 -23.55 -13.02 3.96
C ILE A 151 -24.89 -13.75 3.73
N HIS A 152 -25.98 -12.99 3.75
CA HIS A 152 -27.32 -13.44 3.49
C HIS A 152 -27.98 -12.51 2.46
N THR A 153 -28.57 -13.11 1.44
CA THR A 153 -29.30 -12.40 0.37
C THR A 153 -30.75 -12.88 0.38
N SER A 154 -31.70 -11.98 0.62
CA SER A 154 -33.13 -12.29 0.60
C SER A 154 -33.88 -11.21 -0.17
N GLY A 155 -34.27 -11.51 -1.43
CA GLY A 155 -34.75 -10.49 -2.35
C GLY A 155 -33.71 -9.39 -2.56
N ASN A 156 -34.07 -8.15 -2.23
CA ASN A 156 -33.17 -7.00 -2.30
C ASN A 156 -32.44 -6.69 -0.97
N THR A 157 -32.66 -7.50 0.07
CA THR A 157 -32.02 -7.31 1.37
C THR A 157 -30.69 -8.04 1.40
N LEU A 158 -29.62 -7.29 1.67
CA LEU A 158 -28.26 -7.78 1.87
C LEU A 158 -27.88 -7.58 3.33
N SER A 159 -27.44 -8.66 3.99
CA SER A 159 -27.02 -8.60 5.39
C SER A 159 -25.89 -9.57 5.67
N TYR A 160 -25.21 -9.38 6.80
CA TYR A 160 -24.28 -10.35 7.37
C TYR A 160 -24.63 -10.62 8.82
N ARG A 161 -24.20 -11.78 9.34
CA ARG A 161 -24.46 -12.15 10.73
C ARG A 161 -23.29 -11.78 11.64
N VAL A 162 -23.57 -11.08 12.73
CA VAL A 162 -22.68 -10.89 13.89
C VAL A 162 -23.37 -11.56 15.08
N ASP A 163 -22.74 -12.61 15.62
CA ASP A 163 -23.35 -13.47 16.65
C ASP A 163 -24.73 -13.99 16.21
N SER A 164 -25.80 -13.53 16.87
CA SER A 164 -27.19 -13.86 16.54
C SER A 164 -27.93 -12.75 15.76
N GLU A 165 -27.29 -11.63 15.47
CA GLU A 165 -27.91 -10.46 14.85
C GLU A 165 -27.54 -10.34 13.37
N ASN A 166 -28.53 -10.00 12.53
CA ASN A 166 -28.30 -9.64 11.14
C ASN A 166 -28.03 -8.13 11.05
N ARG A 167 -26.88 -7.76 10.49
CA ARG A 167 -26.49 -6.37 10.20
C ARG A 167 -26.59 -6.10 8.69
N PRO A 168 -27.03 -4.91 8.28
CA PRO A 168 -27.19 -4.59 6.87
C PRO A 168 -25.84 -4.48 6.16
N LEU A 169 -25.81 -4.86 4.88
CA LEU A 169 -24.73 -4.51 3.94
C LEU A 169 -25.20 -3.37 3.04
N SER A 170 -24.30 -2.46 2.71
CA SER A 170 -24.50 -1.46 1.66
C SER A 170 -23.85 -1.89 0.36
N ILE A 171 -24.24 -1.24 -0.74
CA ILE A 171 -23.61 -1.42 -2.06
C ILE A 171 -22.88 -0.14 -2.41
N ARG A 172 -21.60 -0.26 -2.75
CA ARG A 172 -20.81 0.80 -3.37
C ARG A 172 -20.68 0.55 -4.87
N ALA A 173 -21.34 1.39 -5.66
CA ALA A 173 -21.22 1.38 -7.11
C ALA A 173 -20.02 2.24 -7.57
N VAL A 174 -19.20 1.68 -8.45
CA VAL A 174 -18.05 2.32 -9.08
C VAL A 174 -18.22 2.27 -10.58
N ALA A 175 -18.23 3.43 -11.24
CA ALA A 175 -18.26 3.56 -12.69
C ALA A 175 -16.83 3.78 -13.24
N VAL A 176 -16.45 3.03 -14.26
CA VAL A 176 -15.14 3.11 -14.91
C VAL A 176 -15.34 3.23 -16.41
N GLU A 177 -14.73 4.25 -17.01
CA GLU A 177 -14.65 4.38 -18.46
C GLU A 177 -13.61 3.42 -19.02
N VAL A 178 -14.01 2.61 -19.99
CA VAL A 178 -13.17 1.58 -20.60
C VAL A 178 -13.13 1.80 -22.11
N LEU A 179 -11.93 1.86 -22.65
CA LEU A 179 -11.70 1.85 -24.09
C LEU A 179 -11.92 0.43 -24.61
N GLU A 180 -12.99 0.22 -25.35
CA GLU A 180 -13.34 -1.07 -25.92
C GLU A 180 -12.50 -1.36 -27.17
N ALA A 181 -12.46 -2.64 -27.60
CA ALA A 181 -11.71 -3.05 -28.79
C ALA A 181 -12.20 -2.36 -30.09
N SER A 182 -13.44 -1.86 -30.09
CA SER A 182 -14.01 -1.05 -31.17
C SER A 182 -13.41 0.37 -31.26
N GLY A 183 -12.71 0.82 -30.22
CA GLY A 183 -12.23 2.21 -30.06
C GLY A 183 -13.24 3.15 -29.40
N GLU A 184 -14.45 2.67 -29.06
CA GLU A 184 -15.43 3.43 -28.29
C GLU A 184 -15.14 3.40 -26.79
N ILE A 185 -15.52 4.45 -26.08
CA ILE A 185 -15.47 4.49 -24.62
C ILE A 185 -16.82 4.07 -24.07
N ALA A 186 -16.83 2.99 -23.27
CA ALA A 186 -18.01 2.50 -22.57
C ALA A 186 -17.86 2.64 -21.05
N THR A 187 -18.94 2.93 -20.34
CA THR A 187 -18.95 2.97 -18.88
C THR A 187 -19.30 1.60 -18.31
N ARG A 188 -18.35 0.96 -17.61
CA ARG A 188 -18.56 -0.27 -16.85
C ARG A 188 -18.87 0.05 -15.39
N HIS A 189 -19.85 -0.66 -14.82
CA HIS A 189 -20.27 -0.49 -13.42
C HIS A 189 -19.88 -1.73 -12.60
N TYR A 190 -19.26 -1.48 -11.45
CA TYR A 190 -18.82 -2.49 -10.48
C TYR A 190 -19.48 -2.21 -9.14
N GLU A 191 -20.03 -3.24 -8.49
CA GLU A 191 -20.79 -3.06 -7.26
C GLU A 191 -20.23 -3.90 -6.11
N PHE A 192 -19.62 -3.21 -5.16
CA PHE A 192 -18.97 -3.85 -4.02
C PHE A 192 -19.90 -3.87 -2.81
N LEU A 193 -19.97 -5.01 -2.13
CA LEU A 193 -20.63 -5.10 -0.84
C LEU A 193 -19.76 -4.41 0.22
N GLU A 194 -20.37 -3.61 1.08
CA GLU A 194 -19.69 -2.93 2.18
C GLU A 194 -20.38 -3.24 3.51
N SER A 195 -19.56 -3.47 4.54
CA SER A 195 -19.98 -3.62 5.94
C SER A 195 -19.33 -2.54 6.80
N GLU A 196 -19.65 -2.51 8.09
CA GLU A 196 -18.94 -1.64 9.04
C GLU A 196 -17.45 -1.96 9.18
N LEU A 197 -17.03 -3.18 8.81
CA LEU A 197 -15.64 -3.62 8.88
C LEU A 197 -14.83 -3.25 7.62
N GLY A 198 -15.49 -2.85 6.55
CA GLY A 198 -14.87 -2.51 5.26
C GLY A 198 -15.54 -3.20 4.06
N VAL A 199 -14.88 -3.10 2.90
CA VAL A 199 -15.33 -3.68 1.63
C VAL A 199 -15.20 -5.20 1.68
N LEU A 200 -16.16 -5.91 1.09
CA LEU A 200 -16.18 -7.36 1.01
C LEU A 200 -15.66 -7.85 -0.35
N TYR A 201 -14.78 -8.84 -0.29
CA TYR A 201 -14.27 -9.56 -1.45
C TYR A 201 -14.52 -11.06 -1.31
N HIS A 202 -14.88 -11.73 -2.39
CA HIS A 202 -15.05 -13.17 -2.42
C HIS A 202 -13.72 -13.84 -2.78
N LEU A 203 -13.07 -14.46 -1.80
CA LEU A 203 -11.72 -14.99 -1.92
C LEU A 203 -11.74 -16.52 -2.09
N PRO A 204 -10.84 -17.10 -2.90
CA PRO A 204 -10.73 -18.54 -3.09
C PRO A 204 -10.15 -19.24 -1.85
N HIS A 205 -10.26 -20.56 -1.80
CA HIS A 205 -9.64 -21.36 -0.75
C HIS A 205 -8.10 -21.26 -0.78
N ARG A 206 -7.48 -21.07 0.39
CA ARG A 206 -6.03 -21.14 0.63
C ARG A 206 -5.74 -21.86 1.94
N ALA A 207 -4.49 -22.24 2.17
CA ALA A 207 -4.09 -22.89 3.42
C ALA A 207 -4.50 -22.04 4.64
N GLY A 208 -5.31 -22.61 5.55
CA GLY A 208 -5.83 -21.92 6.73
C GLY A 208 -6.90 -20.85 6.46
N LYS A 209 -7.32 -20.63 5.21
CA LYS A 209 -8.34 -19.64 4.82
C LYS A 209 -9.37 -20.28 3.87
N PRO A 210 -10.55 -20.71 4.36
CA PRO A 210 -11.56 -21.33 3.50
C PRO A 210 -12.15 -20.32 2.51
N GLN A 211 -12.64 -20.78 1.36
CA GLN A 211 -13.33 -19.90 0.40
C GLN A 211 -14.53 -19.19 1.05
N GLY A 212 -14.80 -17.96 0.59
CA GLY A 212 -16.01 -17.23 0.94
C GLY A 212 -15.83 -15.71 0.85
N TRP A 213 -16.81 -14.98 1.39
CA TRP A 213 -16.76 -13.54 1.51
C TRP A 213 -15.92 -13.12 2.71
N TYR A 214 -15.04 -12.15 2.51
CA TYR A 214 -14.20 -11.57 3.55
C TYR A 214 -14.34 -10.06 3.53
N ALA A 215 -14.64 -9.47 4.69
CA ALA A 215 -14.44 -8.05 4.90
C ALA A 215 -12.94 -7.79 5.14
N ILE A 216 -12.41 -6.75 4.53
CA ILE A 216 -11.05 -6.29 4.79
C ILE A 216 -11.08 -5.03 5.64
N THR A 217 -10.29 -5.02 6.72
CA THR A 217 -10.06 -3.84 7.55
C THR A 217 -8.60 -3.48 7.46
N ASN A 218 -8.28 -2.32 6.89
CA ASN A 218 -6.92 -1.85 6.75
C ASN A 218 -6.77 -0.42 7.31
N PRO A 219 -5.95 -0.21 8.36
CA PRO A 219 -5.72 1.12 8.93
C PRO A 219 -5.08 2.11 7.94
N GLY A 220 -4.54 1.63 6.82
CA GLY A 220 -3.99 2.44 5.73
C GLY A 220 -5.03 3.08 4.81
N GLU A 221 -6.27 2.57 4.74
CA GLU A 221 -7.28 3.01 3.75
C GLU A 221 -7.61 4.50 3.82
N GLN A 222 -7.52 5.11 5.00
CA GLN A 222 -7.81 6.53 5.23
C GLN A 222 -6.61 7.27 5.86
N ASN A 223 -5.40 6.72 5.71
CA ASN A 223 -4.21 7.25 6.36
C ASN A 223 -3.26 7.92 5.37
N ALA A 224 -3.34 9.24 5.28
CA ALA A 224 -2.41 10.06 4.50
C ALA A 224 -1.14 10.45 5.26
N ARG A 225 -1.03 10.11 6.56
CA ARG A 225 0.08 10.56 7.44
C ARG A 225 1.44 9.99 7.03
N GLY A 226 1.50 9.11 6.02
CA GLY A 226 2.76 8.68 5.43
C GLY A 226 3.60 9.86 4.95
N LEU A 227 2.94 10.87 4.37
CA LEU A 227 3.61 12.10 3.94
C LEU A 227 4.20 12.86 5.13
N ASP A 228 3.40 13.08 6.18
CA ASP A 228 3.84 13.76 7.40
C ASP A 228 4.97 13.00 8.11
N GLN A 229 4.88 11.68 8.15
CA GLN A 229 5.88 10.78 8.72
C GLN A 229 7.25 10.98 8.08
N PHE A 230 7.33 10.87 6.75
CA PHE A 230 8.61 11.01 6.05
C PHE A 230 9.08 12.46 5.95
N LEU A 231 8.17 13.44 6.03
CA LEU A 231 8.55 14.86 6.05
C LEU A 231 9.19 15.21 7.38
N ALA A 232 8.58 14.77 8.48
CA ALA A 232 9.11 14.94 9.83
C ALA A 232 10.47 14.22 9.95
N ALA A 233 10.56 12.96 9.49
CA ALA A 233 11.79 12.18 9.45
C ALA A 233 12.91 12.87 8.65
N ALA A 234 12.59 13.44 7.48
CA ALA A 234 13.58 14.12 6.65
C ALA A 234 14.16 15.39 7.29
N LYS A 235 13.50 15.96 8.31
CA LYS A 235 13.93 17.16 9.04
C LYS A 235 14.64 16.86 10.36
N THR A 236 14.79 15.60 10.76
CA THR A 236 15.39 15.26 12.06
C THR A 236 16.91 15.35 12.05
N THR A 237 17.48 15.59 13.23
CA THR A 237 18.93 15.75 13.43
C THR A 237 19.54 14.67 14.31
N SER A 238 18.73 13.73 14.78
CA SER A 238 19.17 12.58 15.59
C SER A 238 18.26 11.36 15.37
N THR A 239 18.77 10.18 15.68
CA THR A 239 18.04 8.90 15.72
C THR A 239 16.85 8.97 16.68
N ARG A 240 17.01 9.63 17.83
CA ARG A 240 15.93 9.84 18.80
C ARG A 240 14.78 10.66 18.20
N ASP A 241 15.11 11.79 17.57
CA ASP A 241 14.10 12.64 16.94
C ASP A 241 13.45 11.91 15.76
N PHE A 242 14.22 11.13 15.00
CA PHE A 242 13.70 10.29 13.93
C PHE A 242 12.66 9.29 14.46
N VAL A 243 12.99 8.53 15.52
CA VAL A 243 12.05 7.58 16.13
C VAL A 243 10.79 8.30 16.62
N ALA A 244 10.93 9.45 17.30
CA ALA A 244 9.79 10.24 17.75
C ALA A 244 8.91 10.75 16.58
N ALA A 245 9.53 11.17 15.48
CA ALA A 245 8.82 11.58 14.26
C ALA A 245 8.00 10.42 13.68
N ILE A 246 8.57 9.22 13.59
CA ILE A 246 7.84 8.03 13.11
C ILE A 246 6.69 7.66 14.07
N GLU A 247 6.95 7.61 15.37
CA GLU A 247 5.97 7.21 16.38
C GLU A 247 4.80 8.17 16.54
N SER A 248 5.02 9.46 16.32
CA SER A 248 3.97 10.50 16.39
C SER A 248 3.03 10.48 15.18
N GLN A 249 3.52 10.04 14.02
CA GLN A 249 2.76 10.06 12.77
C GLN A 249 2.10 8.72 12.45
N ARG A 250 2.84 7.59 12.55
CA ARG A 250 2.36 6.23 12.24
C ARG A 250 1.58 6.14 10.92
N GLY A 251 2.11 6.78 9.89
CA GLY A 251 1.51 6.85 8.56
C GLY A 251 1.69 5.59 7.74
N ILE A 252 2.94 5.22 7.48
CA ILE A 252 3.30 4.04 6.69
C ILE A 252 3.77 2.93 7.63
N LEU A 253 3.07 1.80 7.59
CA LEU A 253 3.45 0.58 8.26
C LEU A 253 4.67 -0.04 7.57
N CYS A 254 5.86 0.27 8.10
CA CYS A 254 7.13 -0.22 7.60
C CYS A 254 8.09 -0.54 8.75
N GLN A 255 9.12 -1.32 8.46
CA GLN A 255 10.31 -1.39 9.30
C GLN A 255 11.31 -0.34 8.80
N LEU A 256 11.94 0.37 9.74
CA LEU A 256 12.95 1.38 9.46
C LEU A 256 14.18 1.11 10.31
N VAL A 257 15.35 1.22 9.69
CA VAL A 257 16.65 1.28 10.39
C VAL A 257 17.20 2.67 10.17
N VAL A 258 17.69 3.31 11.23
CA VAL A 258 18.22 4.66 11.23
C VAL A 258 19.59 4.70 11.93
N ALA A 259 20.47 5.55 11.44
CA ALA A 259 21.75 5.90 12.06
C ALA A 259 21.90 7.43 12.01
N ASP A 260 22.67 8.01 12.94
CA ASP A 260 22.94 9.44 12.94
C ASP A 260 24.43 9.76 13.09
N ARG A 261 24.78 11.03 12.91
CA ARG A 261 26.16 11.52 13.02
C ARG A 261 26.76 11.47 14.43
N HIS A 262 25.95 11.18 15.46
CA HIS A 262 26.34 11.19 16.86
C HIS A 262 26.79 9.81 17.37
N GLY A 263 26.66 8.76 16.56
CA GLY A 263 27.18 7.41 16.84
C GLY A 263 26.10 6.39 17.14
#